data_AF-A0A6L9IQI6-F1
#
_entry.id   AF-A0A6L9IQI6-F1
#
_cell.length_a   1.000
_cell.length_b   1.000
_cell.length_c   1.000
_cell.angle_alpha   90.00
_cell.angle_beta   90.00
_cell.angle_gamma   90.00
#
_symmetry.space_group_name_H-M   'P 1'
#
loop_
_entity.id
_entity.type
_entity.pdbx_description
1 polymer ?
#
loop_
_entity_poly.entity_id
_entity_poly.type
_entity_poly.pdbx_seq_one_letter_code
_entity_poly.pdbx_strand_id
1 'polypeptide(L)'
;MSSNPLPQEIFSRAVQILQPLVNTDDDREALLTQAFYGHPLLSNIQREGRPNTFAVRCVQQLLDFGCLGDGEHALARLLMVVREQSGVQRYSEIDRLAQSANRLCQGMPPDGQDDSPDPGIGLRPDGLPHILWCEVPAGEFIMGSDDGHDDEKPRRSEYIPLPYHIAKYPVTYGQLQTV
;
A
#
# COMPACT_ATOMS: atom_id res chain seq x y z
N MET A 1 -23.40 -5.16 7.70
CA MET A 1 -21.95 -5.14 7.45
C MET A 1 -21.75 -5.38 5.96
N SER A 2 -21.71 -4.31 5.17
CA SER A 2 -21.47 -4.43 3.73
C SER A 2 -19.97 -4.45 3.50
N SER A 3 -19.39 -5.64 3.40
CA SER A 3 -18.03 -5.81 2.90
C SER A 3 -17.97 -5.14 1.52
N ASN A 4 -17.05 -4.20 1.32
CA ASN A 4 -16.82 -3.59 0.01
C ASN A 4 -16.41 -4.71 -0.97
N PRO A 5 -17.23 -5.07 -1.98
CA PRO A 5 -16.95 -6.24 -2.82
C PRO A 5 -15.84 -5.99 -3.84
N LEU A 6 -15.43 -4.72 -4.02
CA LEU A 6 -14.50 -4.30 -5.06
C LEU A 6 -13.11 -4.97 -4.97
N PRO A 7 -12.44 -5.07 -3.80
CA PRO A 7 -11.14 -5.73 -3.72
C PRO A 7 -11.21 -7.23 -4.03
N GLN A 8 -12.31 -7.88 -3.65
CA GLN A 8 -12.52 -9.31 -3.90
C GLN A 8 -12.79 -9.61 -5.38
N GLU A 9 -13.58 -8.77 -6.05
CA GLU A 9 -13.77 -8.82 -7.50
C GLU A 9 -12.44 -8.62 -8.24
N ILE A 10 -11.66 -7.59 -7.86
CA ILE A 10 -10.34 -7.33 -8.46
C ILE A 10 -9.42 -8.53 -8.29
N PHE A 11 -9.34 -9.08 -7.08
CA PHE A 11 -8.52 -10.23 -6.76
C PHE A 11 -8.86 -11.43 -7.64
N SER A 12 -10.13 -11.85 -7.66
CA SER A 12 -10.55 -13.05 -8.39
C SER A 12 -10.29 -12.95 -9.89
N ARG A 13 -10.55 -11.77 -10.48
CA ARG A 13 -10.35 -11.50 -11.90
C ARG A 13 -8.88 -11.45 -12.29
N ALA A 14 -8.06 -10.80 -11.47
CA ALA A 14 -6.62 -10.71 -11.70
C ALA A 14 -5.95 -12.09 -11.67
N VAL A 15 -6.35 -12.96 -10.73
CA VAL A 15 -5.84 -14.34 -10.67
C VAL A 15 -6.16 -15.10 -11.95
N GLN A 16 -7.40 -15.01 -12.46
CA GLN A 16 -7.81 -15.70 -13.69
C GLN A 16 -7.02 -15.22 -14.92
N ILE A 17 -6.73 -13.92 -14.98
CA ILE A 17 -5.97 -13.31 -16.07
C ILE A 17 -4.49 -13.69 -16.01
N LEU A 18 -3.92 -13.73 -14.81
CA LEU A 18 -2.50 -14.00 -14.59
C LEU A 18 -2.15 -15.49 -14.75
N GLN A 19 -3.02 -16.40 -14.27
CA GLN A 19 -2.77 -17.85 -14.20
C GLN A 19 -2.21 -18.49 -15.50
N PRO A 20 -2.71 -18.18 -16.71
CA PRO A 20 -2.19 -18.81 -17.93
C PRO A 20 -0.79 -18.34 -18.34
N LEU A 21 -0.26 -17.26 -17.75
CA LEU A 21 1.02 -16.64 -18.11
C LEU A 21 2.14 -16.93 -17.12
N VAL A 22 1.87 -17.75 -16.09
CA VAL A 22 2.80 -17.97 -14.95
C VAL A 22 3.07 -19.47 -14.74
N ASN A 23 3.13 -20.23 -15.83
CA ASN A 23 3.24 -21.69 -15.80
C ASN A 23 4.59 -22.14 -15.28
N THR A 24 5.66 -21.51 -15.73
CA THR A 24 7.04 -21.81 -15.33
C THR A 24 7.63 -20.70 -14.46
N ASP A 25 8.72 -21.02 -13.76
CA ASP A 25 9.43 -20.03 -12.95
C ASP A 25 10.11 -18.98 -13.84
N ASP A 26 10.52 -19.35 -15.05
CA ASP A 26 11.07 -18.42 -16.05
C ASP A 26 9.99 -17.43 -16.55
N ASP A 27 8.76 -17.88 -16.80
CA ASP A 27 7.65 -17.00 -17.19
C ASP A 27 7.37 -15.96 -16.09
N ARG A 28 7.38 -16.42 -14.82
CA ARG A 28 7.18 -15.56 -13.65
C ARG A 28 8.28 -14.53 -13.52
N GLU A 29 9.54 -14.95 -13.70
CA GLU A 29 10.69 -14.05 -13.61
C GLU A 29 10.66 -12.99 -14.70
N ALA A 30 10.42 -13.38 -15.95
CA ALA A 30 10.33 -12.46 -17.08
C ALA A 30 9.22 -11.42 -16.85
N LEU A 31 8.02 -11.88 -16.47
CA LEU A 31 6.85 -11.05 -16.29
C LEU A 31 6.99 -10.08 -15.10
N LEU A 32 7.50 -10.55 -13.95
CA LEU A 32 7.74 -9.70 -12.79
C LEU A 32 8.88 -8.72 -13.01
N THR A 33 9.95 -9.14 -13.69
CA THR A 33 11.07 -8.24 -14.03
C THR A 33 10.60 -7.14 -14.97
N GLN A 34 9.81 -7.46 -15.99
CA GLN A 34 9.25 -6.45 -16.89
C GLN A 34 8.36 -5.43 -16.15
N ALA A 35 7.60 -5.88 -15.14
CA ALA A 35 6.73 -5.01 -14.36
C ALA A 35 7.49 -4.15 -13.33
N PHE A 36 8.53 -4.69 -12.69
CA PHE A 36 9.11 -4.13 -11.47
C PHE A 36 10.64 -4.02 -11.48
N TYR A 37 11.28 -3.98 -12.66
CA TYR A 37 12.74 -3.81 -12.76
C TYR A 37 13.23 -2.61 -11.94
N GLY A 38 14.21 -2.86 -11.07
CA GLY A 38 14.78 -1.83 -10.18
C GLY A 38 13.93 -1.47 -8.96
N HIS A 39 12.73 -2.04 -8.80
CA HIS A 39 11.86 -1.77 -7.66
C HIS A 39 12.04 -2.82 -6.55
N PRO A 40 12.13 -2.42 -5.25
CA PRO A 40 12.36 -3.36 -4.13
C PRO A 40 11.24 -4.39 -3.92
N LEU A 41 10.05 -4.15 -4.47
CA LEU A 41 8.96 -5.12 -4.47
C LEU A 41 9.35 -6.44 -5.17
N LEU A 42 10.18 -6.37 -6.21
CA LEU A 42 10.58 -7.56 -7.00
C LEU A 42 11.28 -8.62 -6.15
N SER A 43 12.15 -8.21 -5.21
CA SER A 43 12.87 -9.16 -4.33
C SER A 43 11.96 -9.82 -3.30
N ASN A 44 10.79 -9.24 -3.01
CA ASN A 44 9.87 -9.74 -2.00
C ASN A 44 8.84 -10.74 -2.57
N ILE A 45 8.76 -10.93 -3.88
CA ILE A 45 7.77 -11.82 -4.50
C ILE A 45 8.33 -13.24 -4.58
N GLN A 46 7.71 -14.17 -3.85
CA GLN A 46 8.03 -15.60 -3.93
C GLN A 46 7.57 -16.17 -5.26
N ARG A 47 8.48 -16.80 -6.01
CA ARG A 47 8.19 -17.34 -7.35
C ARG A 47 7.81 -18.80 -7.36
N GLU A 48 8.09 -19.54 -6.30
CA GLU A 48 7.93 -20.99 -6.25
C GLU A 48 6.46 -21.45 -6.16
N GLY A 49 6.21 -22.65 -6.65
CA GLY A 49 4.98 -23.39 -6.42
C GLY A 49 4.13 -23.61 -7.67
N ARG A 50 2.90 -24.09 -7.45
CA ARG A 50 1.95 -24.33 -8.56
C ARG A 50 1.48 -23.00 -9.15
N PRO A 51 1.21 -22.91 -10.46
CA PRO A 51 0.83 -21.66 -11.13
C PRO A 51 -0.33 -20.91 -10.45
N ASN A 52 -1.38 -21.63 -10.05
CA ASN A 52 -2.52 -21.03 -9.35
C ASN A 52 -2.15 -20.50 -7.95
N THR A 53 -1.32 -21.24 -7.21
CA THR A 53 -0.84 -20.82 -5.88
C THR A 53 0.03 -19.57 -5.99
N PHE A 54 0.92 -19.53 -6.98
CA PHE A 54 1.70 -18.35 -7.29
C PHE A 54 0.80 -17.16 -7.65
N ALA A 55 -0.15 -17.34 -8.59
CA ALA A 55 -1.03 -16.26 -9.04
C ALA A 55 -1.84 -15.65 -7.89
N VAL A 56 -2.44 -16.48 -7.03
CA VAL A 56 -3.17 -16.03 -5.83
C VAL A 56 -2.26 -15.22 -4.91
N ARG A 57 -1.08 -15.75 -4.55
CA ARG A 57 -0.17 -15.07 -3.61
C ARG A 57 0.38 -13.78 -4.20
N CYS A 58 0.75 -13.79 -5.49
CA CYS A 58 1.24 -12.61 -6.19
C CYS A 58 0.17 -11.51 -6.22
N VAL A 59 -1.05 -11.81 -6.66
CA VAL A 59 -2.15 -10.81 -6.68
C VAL A 59 -2.44 -10.29 -5.28
N GLN A 60 -2.50 -11.16 -4.28
CA GLN A 60 -2.71 -10.74 -2.88
C GLN A 60 -1.60 -9.78 -2.42
N GLN A 61 -0.33 -10.16 -2.63
CA GLN A 61 0.82 -9.36 -2.22
C GLN A 61 0.85 -7.99 -2.92
N LEU A 62 0.44 -7.91 -4.18
CA LEU A 62 0.36 -6.64 -4.92
C LEU A 62 -0.79 -5.76 -4.45
N LEU A 63 -1.91 -6.34 -4.03
CA LEU A 63 -3.02 -5.62 -3.39
C LEU A 63 -2.62 -5.11 -2.00
N ASP A 64 -1.94 -5.94 -1.22
CA ASP A 64 -1.46 -5.59 0.12
C ASP A 64 -0.36 -4.52 0.06
N PHE A 65 0.48 -4.55 -0.98
CA PHE A 65 1.49 -3.51 -1.23
C PHE A 65 0.85 -2.17 -1.59
N GLY A 66 -0.17 -2.17 -2.44
CA GLY A 66 -0.87 -0.96 -2.86
C GLY A 66 -0.12 -0.14 -3.91
N CYS A 67 0.09 1.14 -3.63
CA CYS A 67 0.50 2.13 -4.62
C CYS A 67 2.04 2.24 -4.74
N LEU A 68 2.50 2.40 -5.98
CA LEU A 68 3.88 2.74 -6.32
C LEU A 68 4.11 4.25 -6.15
N GLY A 69 5.37 4.69 -6.19
CA GLY A 69 5.74 6.08 -5.99
C GLY A 69 5.21 7.07 -7.04
N ASP A 70 4.76 6.58 -8.19
CA ASP A 70 4.12 7.38 -9.26
C ASP A 70 2.58 7.40 -9.16
N GLY A 71 2.02 6.84 -8.09
CA GLY A 71 0.57 6.76 -7.86
C GLY A 71 -0.12 5.61 -8.61
N GLU A 72 0.62 4.81 -9.40
CA GLU A 72 0.07 3.62 -10.01
C GLU A 72 -0.05 2.48 -8.99
N HIS A 73 -1.14 1.73 -9.02
CA HIS A 73 -1.28 0.54 -8.20
C HIS A 73 -0.34 -0.56 -8.70
N ALA A 74 0.40 -1.25 -7.83
CA ALA A 74 1.37 -2.27 -8.24
C ALA A 74 0.72 -3.41 -9.07
N LEU A 75 -0.49 -3.83 -8.69
CA LEU A 75 -1.31 -4.74 -9.51
C LEU A 75 -1.64 -4.19 -10.91
N ALA A 76 -1.93 -2.88 -11.05
CA ALA A 76 -2.21 -2.28 -12.35
C ALA A 76 -0.97 -2.33 -13.26
N ARG A 77 0.22 -2.01 -12.73
CA ARG A 77 1.49 -2.13 -13.46
C ARG A 77 1.69 -3.55 -14.00
N LEU A 78 1.46 -4.56 -13.17
CA LEU A 78 1.53 -5.96 -13.60
C LEU A 78 0.49 -6.30 -14.67
N LEU A 79 -0.75 -5.85 -14.51
CA LEU A 79 -1.82 -6.07 -15.46
C LEU A 79 -1.51 -5.47 -16.83
N MET A 80 -0.84 -4.30 -16.88
CA MET A 80 -0.42 -3.70 -18.14
C MET A 80 0.66 -4.53 -18.86
N VAL A 81 1.58 -5.17 -18.12
CA VAL A 81 2.53 -6.14 -18.70
C VAL A 81 1.81 -7.39 -19.21
N VAL A 82 0.90 -7.94 -18.40
CA VAL A 82 0.07 -9.11 -18.76
C VAL A 82 -0.75 -8.84 -20.01
N ARG A 83 -1.22 -7.60 -20.20
CA ARG A 83 -1.94 -7.17 -21.39
C ARG A 83 -1.12 -7.39 -22.66
N GLU A 84 0.15 -7.00 -22.67
CA GLU A 84 1.02 -7.15 -23.84
C GLU A 84 1.20 -8.61 -24.27
N GLN A 85 1.21 -9.51 -23.29
CA GLN A 85 1.31 -10.96 -23.50
C GLN A 85 -0.04 -11.65 -23.74
N SER A 86 -1.14 -10.89 -23.63
CA SER A 86 -2.49 -11.37 -23.87
C SER A 86 -2.95 -11.10 -25.30
N GLY A 87 -3.93 -11.87 -25.79
CA GLY A 87 -4.59 -11.57 -27.06
C GLY A 87 -5.48 -10.32 -26.95
N VAL A 88 -5.61 -9.58 -28.07
CA VAL A 88 -6.38 -8.31 -28.18
C VAL A 88 -7.79 -8.38 -27.58
N GLN A 89 -8.42 -9.56 -27.63
CA GLN A 89 -9.76 -9.80 -27.06
C GLN A 89 -9.85 -9.51 -25.56
N ARG A 90 -8.74 -9.68 -24.82
CA ARG A 90 -8.69 -9.47 -23.36
C ARG A 90 -8.29 -8.05 -22.95
N TYR A 91 -7.85 -7.21 -23.89
CA TYR A 91 -7.32 -5.88 -23.59
C TYR A 91 -8.34 -5.04 -22.82
N SER A 92 -9.59 -5.01 -23.29
CA SER A 92 -10.66 -4.23 -22.65
C SER A 92 -10.95 -4.67 -21.20
N GLU A 93 -10.82 -5.96 -20.90
CA GLU A 93 -11.02 -6.49 -19.56
C GLU A 93 -9.84 -6.13 -18.65
N ILE A 94 -8.62 -6.33 -19.15
CA ILE A 94 -7.39 -6.01 -18.42
C ILE A 94 -7.30 -4.51 -18.15
N ASP A 95 -7.60 -3.66 -19.14
CA ASP A 95 -7.61 -2.20 -19.03
C ASP A 95 -8.61 -1.72 -17.95
N ARG A 96 -9.83 -2.30 -17.93
CA ARG A 96 -10.83 -1.99 -16.90
C ARG A 96 -10.39 -2.44 -15.51
N LEU A 97 -9.73 -3.59 -15.42
CA LEU A 97 -9.25 -4.13 -14.15
C LEU A 97 -8.08 -3.29 -13.61
N ALA A 98 -7.12 -2.94 -14.46
CA ALA A 98 -6.03 -2.03 -14.13
C ALA A 98 -6.55 -0.66 -13.70
N GLN A 99 -7.54 -0.10 -14.41
CA GLN A 99 -8.19 1.14 -14.01
C GLN A 99 -8.93 1.02 -12.67
N SER A 100 -9.50 -0.14 -12.35
CA SER A 100 -10.15 -0.38 -11.06
C SER A 100 -9.13 -0.52 -9.93
N ALA A 101 -7.99 -1.17 -10.18
CA ALA A 101 -6.87 -1.23 -9.24
C ALA A 101 -6.25 0.16 -9.01
N ASN A 102 -6.00 0.93 -10.07
CA ASN A 102 -5.55 2.32 -9.96
C ASN A 102 -6.53 3.20 -9.19
N ARG A 103 -7.85 2.94 -9.30
CA ARG A 103 -8.85 3.64 -8.47
C ARG A 103 -8.74 3.37 -6.97
N LEU A 104 -8.10 2.27 -6.55
CA LEU A 104 -7.77 2.06 -5.13
C LEU A 104 -6.65 3.02 -4.66
N CYS A 105 -5.82 3.47 -5.60
CA CYS A 105 -4.81 4.50 -5.38
C CYS A 105 -5.32 5.92 -5.70
N GLN A 106 -6.43 6.08 -6.43
CA GLN A 106 -7.08 7.38 -6.63
C GLN A 106 -7.78 7.78 -5.34
N GLY A 107 -7.14 8.72 -4.65
CA GLY A 107 -7.34 9.01 -3.22
C GLY A 107 -6.00 9.29 -2.54
N MET A 108 -4.90 8.85 -3.17
CA MET A 108 -3.55 9.37 -3.02
C MET A 108 -3.23 10.14 -4.31
N PRO A 109 -2.91 11.45 -4.27
CA PRO A 109 -2.45 12.14 -5.46
C PRO A 109 -1.12 11.53 -5.92
N PRO A 110 -0.83 11.51 -7.24
CA PRO A 110 0.55 11.42 -7.68
C PRO A 110 1.30 12.56 -7.01
N ASP A 111 2.49 12.26 -6.49
CA ASP A 111 3.40 13.25 -5.91
C ASP A 111 3.39 14.52 -6.80
N GLY A 112 2.83 15.61 -6.26
CA GLY A 112 2.87 16.93 -6.88
C GLY A 112 1.76 17.36 -7.85
N GLN A 113 0.52 16.85 -7.81
CA GLN A 113 -0.57 17.51 -8.57
C GLN A 113 -1.98 17.45 -7.97
N ASP A 114 -2.11 17.79 -6.69
CA ASP A 114 -3.30 18.44 -6.11
C ASP A 114 -2.75 19.41 -5.05
N ASP A 115 -3.13 20.68 -5.09
CA ASP A 115 -2.73 21.71 -4.10
C ASP A 115 -3.33 21.44 -2.70
N SER A 116 -3.94 20.28 -2.52
CA SER A 116 -4.51 19.76 -1.28
C SER A 116 -3.54 18.71 -0.70
N PRO A 117 -2.66 19.08 0.24
CA PRO A 117 -1.64 18.16 0.75
C PRO A 117 -2.28 16.95 1.46
N ASP A 118 -1.70 15.76 1.27
CA ASP A 118 -2.09 14.54 1.98
C ASP A 118 -1.93 14.76 3.49
N PRO A 119 -3.00 14.67 4.29
CA PRO A 119 -2.94 14.92 5.71
C PRO A 119 -1.83 14.11 6.38
N GLY A 120 -0.78 14.79 6.86
CA GLY A 120 0.28 14.17 7.65
C GLY A 120 1.56 13.81 6.90
N ILE A 121 1.64 14.03 5.58
CA ILE A 121 2.83 13.72 4.76
C ILE A 121 3.33 14.99 4.06
N GLY A 122 4.63 15.25 4.14
CA GLY A 122 5.30 16.32 3.38
C GLY A 122 5.24 17.71 4.01
N LEU A 123 5.41 18.74 3.18
CA LEU A 123 5.35 20.16 3.53
C LEU A 123 4.12 20.80 2.89
N ARG A 124 3.56 21.80 3.56
CA ARG A 124 2.55 22.71 3.02
C ARG A 124 3.22 23.69 2.03
N PRO A 125 2.44 24.39 1.19
CA PRO A 125 2.96 25.42 0.28
C PRO A 125 3.73 26.57 0.97
N ASP A 126 3.52 26.78 2.27
CA ASP A 126 4.24 27.75 3.09
C ASP A 126 5.56 27.21 3.68
N GLY A 127 5.95 25.98 3.33
CA GLY A 127 7.15 25.31 3.82
C GLY A 127 7.01 24.69 5.21
N LEU A 128 5.84 24.79 5.86
CA LEU A 128 5.61 24.16 7.16
C LEU A 128 5.26 22.68 7.02
N PRO A 129 5.70 21.81 7.94
CA PRO A 129 5.32 20.40 7.93
C PRO A 129 3.80 20.20 7.87
N HIS A 130 3.34 19.43 6.89
CA HIS A 130 1.95 19.04 6.81
C HIS A 130 1.69 17.89 7.79
N ILE A 131 1.54 18.23 9.08
CA ILE A 131 1.39 17.26 10.18
C ILE A 131 -0.08 17.05 10.51
N LEU A 132 -0.51 15.79 10.50
CA LEU A 132 -1.77 15.37 11.09
C LEU A 132 -1.60 15.20 12.59
N TRP A 133 -2.54 15.79 13.33
CA TRP A 133 -2.56 15.74 14.78
C TRP A 133 -3.66 14.80 15.27
N CYS A 134 -3.29 13.91 16.18
CA CYS A 134 -4.22 13.10 16.97
C CYS A 134 -4.41 13.78 18.31
N GLU A 135 -5.65 14.10 18.67
CA GLU A 135 -5.97 14.58 20.02
C GLU A 135 -5.87 13.43 21.03
N VAL A 136 -5.18 13.69 22.13
CA VAL A 136 -5.19 12.87 23.34
C VAL A 136 -5.99 13.66 24.39
N PRO A 137 -7.17 13.17 24.80
CA PRO A 137 -8.00 13.91 25.75
C PRO A 137 -7.37 13.93 27.15
N ALA A 138 -7.74 14.92 27.95
CA ALA A 138 -7.47 14.89 29.39
C ALA A 138 -8.24 13.74 30.05
N GLY A 139 -7.65 13.10 31.05
CA GLY A 139 -8.28 11.99 31.76
C GLY A 139 -7.29 10.95 32.25
N GLU A 140 -7.82 9.87 32.80
CA GLU A 140 -7.02 8.72 33.24
C GLU A 140 -6.73 7.77 32.10
N PHE A 141 -5.47 7.33 32.02
CA PHE A 141 -4.98 6.34 31.07
C PHE A 141 -4.21 5.26 31.80
N ILE A 142 -4.30 4.04 31.30
CA ILE A 142 -3.47 2.95 31.78
C ILE A 142 -2.16 2.95 30.98
N MET A 143 -1.02 3.12 31.67
CA MET A 143 0.33 3.03 31.11
C MET A 143 1.09 1.84 31.69
N GLY A 144 2.02 1.29 30.92
CA GLY A 144 2.80 0.10 31.30
C GLY A 144 2.06 -1.23 31.09
N SER A 145 2.76 -2.33 31.33
CA SER A 145 2.28 -3.69 31.11
C SER A 145 2.75 -4.62 32.22
N ASP A 146 1.87 -5.50 32.71
CA ASP A 146 2.24 -6.53 33.71
C ASP A 146 3.01 -7.71 33.09
N ASP A 147 2.79 -7.94 31.79
CA ASP A 147 3.40 -9.04 31.01
C ASP A 147 4.56 -8.56 30.11
N GLY A 148 4.93 -7.27 30.19
CA GLY A 148 6.00 -6.66 29.38
C GLY A 148 7.42 -6.97 29.88
N HIS A 149 8.41 -6.27 29.32
CA HIS A 149 9.77 -6.25 29.87
C HIS A 149 9.82 -5.56 31.24
N ASP A 150 10.91 -5.75 31.99
CA ASP A 150 11.03 -5.24 33.37
C ASP A 150 10.94 -3.71 33.45
N ASP A 151 11.35 -2.99 32.41
CA ASP A 151 11.25 -1.52 32.29
C ASP A 151 9.86 -1.01 31.85
N GLU A 152 8.96 -1.90 31.45
CA GLU A 152 7.56 -1.57 31.09
C GLU A 152 6.58 -1.77 32.27
N LYS A 153 7.06 -2.33 33.39
CA LYS A 153 6.29 -2.63 34.60
C LYS A 153 6.42 -1.51 35.64
N PRO A 154 5.42 -1.35 36.54
CA PRO A 154 4.12 -2.01 36.53
C PRO A 154 3.12 -1.31 35.62
N ARG A 155 2.01 -1.98 35.30
CA ARG A 155 0.84 -1.30 34.76
C ARG A 155 0.26 -0.36 35.83
N ARG A 156 0.03 0.89 35.48
CA ARG A 156 -0.46 1.95 36.39
C ARG A 156 -1.43 2.91 35.71
N SER A 157 -2.34 3.48 36.49
CA SER A 157 -3.19 4.59 36.04
C SER A 157 -2.41 5.89 36.13
N GLU A 158 -2.45 6.68 35.06
CA GLU A 158 -1.81 7.97 34.93
C GLU A 158 -2.84 9.01 34.48
N TYR A 159 -2.87 10.15 35.15
CA TYR A 159 -3.81 11.22 34.83
C TYR A 159 -3.16 12.31 33.97
N ILE A 160 -3.71 12.52 32.79
CA ILE A 160 -3.30 13.57 31.85
C ILE A 160 -4.15 14.81 32.14
N PRO A 161 -3.56 15.92 32.63
CA PRO A 161 -4.33 17.05 33.16
C PRO A 161 -4.96 17.93 32.09
N LEU A 162 -4.43 17.93 30.87
CA LEU A 162 -4.88 18.76 29.77
C LEU A 162 -4.86 17.96 28.47
N PRO A 163 -5.83 18.17 27.57
CA PRO A 163 -5.76 17.56 26.26
C PRO A 163 -4.53 18.10 25.53
N TYR A 164 -3.87 17.23 24.78
CA TYR A 164 -2.75 17.61 23.91
C TYR A 164 -2.87 16.89 22.58
N HIS A 165 -2.02 17.27 21.64
CA HIS A 165 -1.99 16.65 20.32
C HIS A 165 -0.63 15.98 20.11
N ILE A 166 -0.66 14.78 19.54
CA ILE A 166 0.53 14.07 19.08
C ILE A 166 0.44 13.87 17.57
N ALA A 167 1.57 13.98 16.87
CA ALA A 167 1.58 13.73 15.43
C ALA A 167 1.17 12.28 15.14
N LYS A 168 0.31 12.08 14.14
CA LYS A 168 -0.13 10.75 13.70
C LYS A 168 1.01 9.94 13.09
N TYR A 169 1.98 10.64 12.48
CA TYR A 169 3.11 10.05 11.80
C TYR A 169 4.42 10.66 12.31
N PRO A 170 5.55 9.90 12.29
CA PRO A 170 6.86 10.44 12.61
C PRO A 170 7.28 11.54 11.63
N VAL A 171 8.20 12.40 12.08
CA VAL A 171 8.85 13.39 11.22
C VAL A 171 9.65 12.68 10.12
N THR A 172 9.45 13.08 8.87
CA THR A 172 10.17 12.56 7.71
C THR A 172 11.49 13.29 7.49
N TYR A 173 12.42 12.68 6.75
CA TYR A 173 13.68 13.30 6.39
C TYR A 173 13.48 14.62 5.62
N GLY A 174 12.52 14.66 4.69
CA GLY A 174 12.18 15.87 3.95
C GLY A 174 11.73 17.03 4.86
N GLN A 175 10.94 16.74 5.91
CA GLN A 175 10.50 17.73 6.89
C GLN A 175 11.64 18.22 7.80
N LEU A 176 12.63 17.38 8.08
CA LEU A 176 13.77 17.72 8.95
C LEU A 176 14.75 18.69 8.28
N GLN A 177 14.95 18.57 6.97
CA GLN A 177 16.00 19.30 6.25
C GLN A 177 15.65 20.75 5.89
N THR A 178 14.44 21.22 6.22
CA THR A 178 13.92 22.53 5.76
C THR A 178 14.24 23.70 6.71
N VAL A 179 15.32 23.62 7.48
CA VAL A 179 15.73 24.66 8.46
C VAL A 179 16.63 25.72 7.84
#